data_AF-A0A957X2P5-F1
#
_entry.id   AF-A0A957X2P5-F1
#
_cell.length_a   1.000
_cell.length_b   1.000
_cell.length_c   1.000
_cell.angle_alpha   90.00
_cell.angle_beta   90.00
_cell.angle_gamma   90.00
#
_symmetry.space_group_name_H-M   'P 1'
#
loop_
_entity.id
_entity.type
_entity.pdbx_description
1 polymer ?
#
loop_
_entity_poly.entity_id
_entity_poly.type
_entity_poly.pdbx_seq_one_letter_code
_entity_poly.pdbx_strand_id
1 'polypeptide(L)'
;MSANQSLFTRIFAGDVGIDLYTRAVSDLYQDLFGAGSYVGKGIYAVDAFEQSLVGRVPENTLLSHDLFEGMHGRVGLATDIVLYEDYPPHYLINIQRSHRWVRGDWQLLPWLLPWTPRANLSSPTANFQSTTRTWERNDLTLIDRWKITDNLRRSLLAPALLLLLLAGWTILPGSPLIWTLLASLIPFFAIATGALAGMVRALDSTTHVTWRSLLRPLRDNLLRWSLFLAFLPHETLITFDAIGRTLARLLVTHRNMLQWTTAANAVRLFGENATAGTTLTQMLPSLLLIPPIALLVGLLDWRALPVAAPYVVLWLLASQIAFWISRPTIHIGDAGTATLKPA
;
A
#
# COMPACT_ATOMS: atom_id res chain seq x y z
N MET A 1 -9.05 13.03 -16.55
CA MET A 1 -8.26 11.86 -16.09
C MET A 1 -7.49 12.23 -14.82
N SER A 2 -7.72 11.54 -13.71
CA SER A 2 -7.05 11.79 -12.41
C SER A 2 -5.50 11.74 -12.48
N ALA A 3 -4.94 10.93 -13.39
CA ALA A 3 -3.49 10.68 -13.53
C ALA A 3 -2.60 11.91 -13.85
N ASN A 4 -3.17 13.03 -14.29
CA ASN A 4 -2.43 14.27 -14.63
C ASN A 4 -2.79 15.46 -13.73
N GLN A 5 -3.45 15.22 -12.60
CA GLN A 5 -3.86 16.29 -11.69
C GLN A 5 -2.70 16.86 -10.87
N SER A 6 -1.71 16.04 -10.48
CA SER A 6 -0.55 16.48 -9.68
C SER A 6 0.70 15.69 -10.06
N LEU A 7 1.87 16.13 -9.60
CA LEU A 7 3.10 15.35 -9.76
C LEU A 7 2.98 14.00 -9.04
N PHE A 8 2.28 13.96 -7.91
CA PHE A 8 1.94 12.75 -7.18
C PHE A 8 1.17 11.77 -8.08
N THR A 9 0.04 12.18 -8.68
CA THR A 9 -0.72 11.25 -9.54
C THR A 9 0.06 10.84 -10.78
N ARG A 10 0.91 11.71 -11.35
CA ARG A 10 1.78 11.34 -12.48
C ARG A 10 2.81 10.26 -12.12
N ILE A 11 3.35 10.29 -10.90
CA ILE A 11 4.33 9.32 -10.43
C ILE A 11 3.66 8.01 -10.02
N PHE A 12 2.52 8.08 -9.33
CA PHE A 12 1.90 6.93 -8.65
C PHE A 12 0.73 6.27 -9.41
N ALA A 13 -0.02 7.00 -10.23
CA ALA A 13 -1.17 6.44 -10.98
C ALA A 13 -0.74 5.70 -12.27
N GLY A 14 0.41 6.06 -12.84
CA GLY A 14 0.96 5.37 -14.00
C GLY A 14 1.63 4.08 -13.56
N ASP A 15 0.92 2.96 -13.65
CA ASP A 15 1.44 1.68 -13.18
C ASP A 15 2.66 1.23 -14.00
N VAL A 16 3.87 1.37 -13.42
CA VAL A 16 5.12 0.91 -14.06
C VAL A 16 6.00 0.06 -13.13
N GLY A 17 5.47 -0.35 -11.97
CA GLY A 17 6.11 -1.27 -11.04
C GLY A 17 5.65 -2.72 -11.23
N ILE A 18 6.36 -3.66 -10.60
CA ILE A 18 5.89 -5.03 -10.39
C ILE A 18 5.07 -5.00 -9.09
N ASP A 19 3.85 -4.47 -9.16
CA ASP A 19 2.86 -4.74 -8.12
C ASP A 19 2.26 -6.11 -8.42
N LEU A 20 2.37 -7.06 -7.48
CA LEU A 20 1.76 -8.38 -7.61
C LEU A 20 0.22 -8.30 -7.68
N TYR A 21 -0.37 -7.17 -7.33
CA TYR A 21 -1.81 -6.94 -7.40
C TYR A 21 -2.28 -6.24 -8.67
N THR A 22 -1.40 -5.60 -9.47
CA THR A 22 -1.87 -4.59 -10.44
C THR A 22 -1.42 -4.83 -11.88
N ARG A 23 -0.42 -5.68 -12.14
CA ARG A 23 -0.07 -5.99 -13.53
C ARG A 23 -1.04 -6.98 -14.17
N ALA A 24 -1.92 -6.45 -15.01
CA ALA A 24 -2.83 -7.15 -15.91
C ALA A 24 -2.15 -8.00 -17.02
N VAL A 25 -0.88 -8.41 -16.86
CA VAL A 25 -0.19 -9.30 -17.80
C VAL A 25 0.01 -10.70 -17.21
N SER A 26 0.08 -10.83 -15.88
CA SER A 26 0.30 -12.10 -15.18
C SER A 26 0.01 -11.94 -13.68
N ASP A 27 -0.76 -12.86 -13.10
CA ASP A 27 -0.87 -13.06 -11.66
C ASP A 27 0.04 -14.25 -11.31
N LEU A 28 1.13 -13.98 -10.60
CA LEU A 28 2.13 -15.00 -10.24
C LEU A 28 1.51 -16.17 -9.46
N TYR A 29 0.51 -15.89 -8.61
CA TYR A 29 -0.18 -16.93 -7.85
C TYR A 29 -1.07 -17.78 -8.74
N GLN A 30 -1.72 -17.18 -9.72
CA GLN A 30 -2.49 -17.90 -10.73
C GLN A 30 -1.59 -18.76 -11.62
N ASP A 31 -0.51 -18.20 -12.13
CA ASP A 31 0.36 -18.88 -13.09
C ASP A 31 1.12 -20.05 -12.46
N LEU A 32 1.56 -19.90 -11.20
CA LEU A 32 2.34 -20.94 -10.51
C LEU A 32 1.50 -21.92 -9.71
N PHE A 33 0.36 -21.48 -9.15
CA PHE A 33 -0.44 -22.28 -8.21
C PHE A 33 -1.91 -22.43 -8.60
N GLY A 34 -2.33 -21.89 -9.75
CA GLY A 34 -3.72 -21.93 -10.18
C GLY A 34 -4.67 -21.12 -9.29
N ALA A 35 -4.17 -20.18 -8.50
CA ALA A 35 -4.95 -19.42 -7.54
C ALA A 35 -4.80 -17.91 -7.74
N GLY A 36 -5.78 -17.23 -8.35
CA GLY A 36 -5.77 -15.78 -8.53
C GLY A 36 -5.99 -14.98 -7.24
N SER A 37 -5.77 -13.67 -7.31
CA SER A 37 -5.97 -12.75 -6.19
C SER A 37 -7.04 -11.71 -6.51
N TYR A 38 -8.06 -11.60 -5.65
CA TYR A 38 -9.15 -10.65 -5.87
C TYR A 38 -8.76 -9.27 -5.35
N VAL A 39 -8.95 -8.26 -6.20
CA VAL A 39 -8.57 -6.86 -5.94
C VAL A 39 -9.77 -5.98 -5.58
N GLY A 40 -10.89 -6.60 -5.18
CA GLY A 40 -12.12 -5.89 -4.77
C GLY A 40 -13.01 -5.44 -5.93
N LYS A 41 -12.63 -5.76 -7.17
CA LYS A 41 -13.42 -5.47 -8.38
C LYS A 41 -13.26 -6.59 -9.39
N GLY A 42 -14.37 -6.99 -9.99
CA GLY A 42 -14.38 -8.03 -11.01
C GLY A 42 -15.80 -8.44 -11.40
N ILE A 43 -15.87 -9.45 -12.25
CA ILE A 43 -17.11 -10.12 -12.64
C ILE A 43 -17.20 -11.39 -11.81
N TYR A 44 -18.34 -11.64 -11.16
CA TYR A 44 -18.55 -12.84 -10.37
C TYR A 44 -19.96 -13.38 -10.57
N ALA A 45 -20.09 -14.71 -10.49
CA ALA A 45 -21.38 -15.39 -10.42
C ALA A 45 -21.94 -15.21 -9.01
N VAL A 46 -22.95 -14.33 -8.86
CA VAL A 46 -23.49 -13.88 -7.57
C VAL A 46 -23.81 -15.05 -6.64
N ASP A 47 -24.60 -16.03 -7.11
CA ASP A 47 -25.02 -17.16 -6.28
C ASP A 47 -23.84 -17.99 -5.77
N ALA A 48 -22.87 -18.29 -6.63
CA ALA A 48 -21.69 -19.07 -6.27
C ALA A 48 -20.79 -18.29 -5.29
N PHE A 49 -20.65 -16.99 -5.50
CA PHE A 49 -19.88 -16.11 -4.64
C PHE A 49 -20.50 -16.00 -3.25
N GLU A 50 -21.81 -15.73 -3.17
CA GLU A 50 -22.54 -15.70 -1.89
C GLU A 50 -22.41 -17.03 -1.14
N GLN A 51 -22.66 -18.16 -1.82
CA GLN A 51 -22.53 -19.49 -1.22
C GLN A 51 -21.12 -19.75 -0.68
N SER A 52 -20.08 -19.27 -1.36
CA SER A 52 -18.69 -19.43 -0.91
C SER A 52 -18.38 -18.72 0.41
N LEU A 53 -19.12 -17.65 0.73
CA LEU A 53 -18.89 -16.77 1.88
C LEU A 53 -19.81 -17.03 3.07
N VAL A 54 -20.91 -17.78 2.87
CA VAL A 54 -21.85 -18.12 3.95
C VAL A 54 -21.12 -18.72 5.15
N GLY A 55 -21.33 -18.13 6.32
CA GLY A 55 -20.76 -18.58 7.59
C GLY A 55 -19.26 -18.33 7.77
N ARG A 56 -18.55 -17.83 6.75
CA ARG A 56 -17.07 -17.78 6.75
C ARG A 56 -16.47 -16.74 7.68
N VAL A 57 -17.20 -15.65 7.93
CA VAL A 57 -16.75 -14.49 8.71
C VAL A 57 -17.88 -14.06 9.65
N PRO A 58 -17.63 -13.92 10.96
CA PRO A 58 -18.63 -13.34 11.87
C PRO A 58 -18.91 -11.88 11.51
N GLU A 59 -20.13 -11.43 11.76
CA GLU A 59 -20.51 -10.06 11.45
C GLU A 59 -19.60 -9.04 12.18
N ASN A 60 -19.31 -7.91 11.53
CA ASN A 60 -18.52 -6.81 12.10
C ASN A 60 -17.09 -7.21 12.52
N THR A 61 -16.44 -8.13 11.82
CA THR A 61 -15.06 -8.57 12.13
C THR A 61 -14.01 -8.23 11.09
N LEU A 62 -14.38 -8.12 9.80
CA LEU A 62 -13.44 -7.95 8.70
C LEU A 62 -13.67 -6.63 7.94
N LEU A 63 -12.67 -5.75 7.97
CA LEU A 63 -12.68 -4.42 7.38
C LEU A 63 -12.40 -4.43 5.88
N SER A 64 -11.41 -5.22 5.45
CA SER A 64 -11.07 -5.41 4.03
C SER A 64 -11.33 -6.85 3.67
N HIS A 65 -12.22 -7.07 2.72
CA HIS A 65 -12.70 -8.39 2.36
C HIS A 65 -12.13 -8.89 1.03
N ASP A 66 -11.56 -8.02 0.19
CA ASP A 66 -11.08 -8.34 -1.16
C ASP A 66 -10.26 -9.65 -1.22
N LEU A 67 -9.13 -9.74 -0.51
CA LEU A 67 -8.31 -10.95 -0.52
C LEU A 67 -9.06 -12.17 0.04
N PHE A 68 -9.83 -11.97 1.12
CA PHE A 68 -10.59 -13.02 1.79
C PHE A 68 -11.66 -13.63 0.87
N GLU A 69 -12.40 -12.78 0.20
CA GLU A 69 -13.39 -13.13 -0.79
C GLU A 69 -12.76 -13.83 -1.98
N GLY A 70 -11.58 -13.39 -2.42
CA GLY A 70 -10.82 -14.08 -3.48
C GLY A 70 -10.43 -15.51 -3.12
N MET A 71 -10.03 -15.75 -1.86
CA MET A 71 -9.63 -17.08 -1.39
C MET A 71 -10.83 -18.04 -1.33
N HIS A 72 -11.99 -17.58 -0.89
CA HIS A 72 -13.20 -18.41 -0.79
C HIS A 72 -13.97 -18.52 -2.11
N GLY A 73 -14.15 -17.41 -2.81
CA GLY A 73 -14.87 -17.32 -4.08
C GLY A 73 -14.12 -17.86 -5.28
N ARG A 74 -12.82 -18.17 -5.14
CA ARG A 74 -11.93 -18.71 -6.18
C ARG A 74 -11.93 -17.83 -7.44
N VAL A 75 -11.01 -16.88 -7.48
CA VAL A 75 -10.91 -15.91 -8.57
C VAL A 75 -9.78 -16.21 -9.55
N GLY A 76 -9.90 -15.63 -10.75
CA GLY A 76 -8.85 -15.58 -11.76
C GLY A 76 -8.75 -14.17 -12.36
N LEU A 77 -7.56 -13.86 -12.88
CA LEU A 77 -7.22 -12.66 -13.61
C LEU A 77 -7.74 -12.77 -15.05
N ALA A 78 -8.48 -11.76 -15.49
CA ALA A 78 -8.83 -11.52 -16.88
C ALA A 78 -8.00 -10.34 -17.41
N THR A 79 -7.02 -10.62 -18.26
CA THR A 79 -6.03 -9.63 -18.73
C THR A 79 -6.55 -8.72 -19.85
N ASP A 80 -7.65 -9.11 -20.49
CA ASP A 80 -8.32 -8.42 -21.61
C ASP A 80 -9.39 -7.42 -21.15
N ILE A 81 -9.71 -7.37 -19.85
CA ILE A 81 -10.71 -6.48 -19.27
C ILE A 81 -10.01 -5.38 -18.46
N VAL A 82 -10.25 -4.12 -18.83
CA VAL A 82 -9.70 -2.95 -18.12
C VAL A 82 -10.81 -2.20 -17.41
N LEU A 83 -10.67 -2.05 -16.09
CA LEU A 83 -11.58 -1.25 -15.27
C LEU A 83 -10.86 0.03 -14.80
N TYR A 84 -11.44 1.18 -15.14
CA TYR A 84 -10.90 2.48 -14.73
C TYR A 84 -11.41 2.88 -13.36
N GLU A 85 -10.50 3.35 -12.50
CA GLU A 85 -10.80 3.95 -11.21
C GLU A 85 -10.00 5.24 -11.04
N ASP A 86 -10.56 6.19 -10.29
CA ASP A 86 -9.86 7.39 -9.88
C ASP A 86 -8.74 7.07 -8.87
N TYR A 87 -7.55 7.60 -9.16
CA TYR A 87 -6.43 7.54 -8.21
C TYR A 87 -6.57 8.64 -7.14
N PRO A 88 -6.12 8.41 -5.88
CA PRO A 88 -6.07 9.45 -4.86
C PRO A 88 -5.41 10.74 -5.37
N PRO A 89 -5.99 11.93 -5.15
CA PRO A 89 -5.49 13.16 -5.77
C PRO A 89 -4.15 13.63 -5.16
N HIS A 90 -3.86 13.26 -3.92
CA HIS A 90 -2.62 13.62 -3.22
C HIS A 90 -2.18 12.59 -2.17
N TYR A 91 -0.94 12.76 -1.71
CA TYR A 91 -0.24 11.84 -0.80
C TYR A 91 -1.02 11.51 0.48
N LEU A 92 -1.57 12.52 1.17
CA LEU A 92 -2.28 12.30 2.45
C LEU A 92 -3.51 11.39 2.31
N ILE A 93 -4.25 11.44 1.19
CA ILE A 93 -5.38 10.54 0.98
C ILE A 93 -4.86 9.13 0.66
N ASN A 94 -3.77 9.02 -0.10
CA ASN A 94 -3.16 7.74 -0.40
C ASN A 94 -2.64 7.03 0.87
N ILE A 95 -1.97 7.75 1.78
CA ILE A 95 -1.46 7.14 3.01
C ILE A 95 -2.58 6.71 3.97
N GLN A 96 -3.70 7.42 3.98
CA GLN A 96 -4.90 7.03 4.73
C GLN A 96 -5.60 5.81 4.12
N ARG A 97 -5.62 5.69 2.79
CA ARG A 97 -6.05 4.46 2.10
C ARG A 97 -5.15 3.28 2.48
N SER A 98 -3.84 3.49 2.49
CA SER A 98 -2.86 2.47 2.91
C SER A 98 -3.08 2.04 4.36
N HIS A 99 -3.33 2.98 5.28
CA HIS A 99 -3.68 2.67 6.68
C HIS A 99 -4.86 1.70 6.79
N ARG A 100 -5.94 1.95 6.05
CA ARG A 100 -7.10 1.05 6.00
C ARG A 100 -6.74 -0.33 5.49
N TRP A 101 -5.92 -0.41 4.44
CA TRP A 101 -5.49 -1.68 3.85
C TRP A 101 -4.66 -2.51 4.82
N VAL A 102 -3.63 -1.90 5.43
CA VAL A 102 -2.83 -2.57 6.48
C VAL A 102 -3.72 -3.07 7.60
N ARG A 103 -4.70 -2.27 8.05
CA ARG A 103 -5.66 -2.73 9.07
C ARG A 103 -6.48 -3.94 8.62
N GLY A 104 -6.95 -3.93 7.38
CA GLY A 104 -7.69 -5.05 6.79
C GLY A 104 -6.86 -6.32 6.72
N ASP A 105 -5.62 -6.23 6.23
CA ASP A 105 -4.69 -7.36 6.16
C ASP A 105 -4.43 -7.96 7.54
N TRP A 106 -4.15 -7.12 8.55
CA TRP A 106 -3.88 -7.57 9.91
C TRP A 106 -5.11 -8.15 10.62
N GLN A 107 -6.34 -7.85 10.17
CA GLN A 107 -7.55 -8.50 10.66
C GLN A 107 -7.68 -9.96 10.22
N LEU A 108 -6.92 -10.39 9.22
CA LEU A 108 -6.88 -11.78 8.77
C LEU A 108 -5.98 -12.68 9.63
N LEU A 109 -5.32 -12.15 10.66
CA LEU A 109 -4.48 -12.95 11.57
C LEU A 109 -5.15 -14.23 12.12
N PRO A 110 -6.43 -14.22 12.56
CA PRO A 110 -7.09 -15.45 13.02
C PRO A 110 -7.15 -16.54 11.95
N TRP A 111 -7.15 -16.17 10.66
CA TRP A 111 -7.18 -17.10 9.52
C TRP A 111 -5.82 -17.68 9.14
N LEU A 112 -4.76 -17.34 9.87
CA LEU A 112 -3.49 -18.06 9.81
C LEU A 112 -3.43 -19.23 10.80
N LEU A 113 -4.33 -19.26 11.80
CA LEU A 113 -4.33 -20.27 12.85
C LEU A 113 -5.01 -21.58 12.39
N PRO A 114 -4.77 -22.73 13.05
CA PRO A 114 -5.45 -23.99 12.73
C PRO A 114 -6.97 -23.96 12.90
N TRP A 115 -7.48 -23.02 13.70
CA TRP A 115 -8.90 -22.80 13.94
C TRP A 115 -9.23 -21.34 13.65
N THR A 116 -10.35 -21.10 12.97
CA THR A 116 -10.77 -19.76 12.52
C THR A 116 -12.14 -19.40 13.05
N PRO A 117 -12.39 -18.12 13.33
CA PRO A 117 -13.72 -17.66 13.72
C PRO A 117 -14.70 -17.79 12.55
N ARG A 118 -15.88 -18.34 12.82
CA ARG A 118 -17.00 -18.50 11.88
C ARG A 118 -18.25 -17.86 12.44
N ALA A 119 -19.15 -17.45 11.54
CA ALA A 119 -20.47 -16.98 11.96
C ALA A 119 -21.30 -18.19 12.40
N ASN A 120 -21.92 -18.11 13.57
CA ASN A 120 -22.79 -19.18 14.05
C ASN A 120 -24.15 -19.10 13.33
N LEU A 121 -24.37 -20.00 12.38
CA LEU A 121 -25.63 -20.08 11.61
C LEU A 121 -26.73 -20.87 12.33
N SER A 122 -26.43 -21.50 13.48
CA SER A 122 -27.39 -22.30 14.25
C SER A 122 -28.28 -21.48 15.19
N SER A 123 -28.11 -20.15 15.24
CA SER A 123 -28.93 -19.26 16.06
C SER A 123 -30.34 -19.12 15.46
N PRO A 124 -31.43 -19.14 16.25
CA PRO A 124 -32.81 -18.96 15.76
C PRO A 124 -33.09 -17.60 15.09
N THR A 125 -32.16 -16.64 15.21
CA THR A 125 -32.18 -15.31 14.59
C THR A 125 -31.23 -15.19 13.37
N ALA A 126 -30.66 -16.30 12.90
CA ALA A 126 -29.63 -16.33 11.86
C ALA A 126 -30.18 -16.02 10.47
N ASN A 127 -30.33 -14.74 10.17
CA ASN A 127 -30.07 -14.25 8.82
C ASN A 127 -28.55 -14.28 8.58
N PHE A 128 -28.07 -13.91 7.38
CA PHE A 128 -26.64 -13.78 7.00
C PHE A 128 -25.76 -12.91 7.95
N GLN A 129 -26.30 -12.42 9.06
CA GLN A 129 -25.77 -11.43 10.00
C GLN A 129 -25.71 -12.00 11.44
N SER A 130 -25.05 -13.16 11.62
CA SER A 130 -24.82 -13.67 12.98
C SER A 130 -23.61 -12.98 13.61
N THR A 131 -23.85 -12.33 14.76
CA THR A 131 -22.80 -11.71 15.60
C THR A 131 -22.11 -12.72 16.51
N THR A 132 -22.69 -13.92 16.67
CA THR A 132 -22.12 -14.97 17.52
C THR A 132 -21.08 -15.79 16.76
N ARG A 133 -19.99 -16.16 17.45
CA ARG A 133 -18.81 -16.78 16.83
C ARG A 133 -18.71 -18.24 17.23
N THR A 134 -18.50 -19.11 16.25
CA THR A 134 -18.01 -20.48 16.44
C THR A 134 -16.54 -20.56 16.01
N TRP A 135 -15.84 -21.60 16.46
CA TRP A 135 -14.48 -21.90 16.01
C TRP A 135 -14.49 -23.20 15.25
N GLU A 136 -14.05 -23.15 14.00
CA GLU A 136 -13.98 -24.30 13.12
C GLU A 136 -12.57 -24.48 12.58
N ARG A 137 -12.26 -25.68 12.08
CA ARG A 137 -10.96 -25.93 11.48
C ARG A 137 -10.75 -25.02 10.27
N ASN A 138 -9.54 -24.49 10.17
CA ASN A 138 -9.16 -23.64 9.06
C ASN A 138 -9.12 -24.45 7.76
N ASP A 139 -9.92 -24.03 6.79
CA ASP A 139 -10.02 -24.62 5.46
C ASP A 139 -9.33 -23.81 4.37
N LEU A 140 -8.63 -22.73 4.72
CA LEU A 140 -7.73 -22.06 3.81
C LEU A 140 -6.56 -22.97 3.47
N THR A 141 -6.26 -23.03 2.18
CA THR A 141 -5.12 -23.79 1.67
C THR A 141 -3.80 -23.15 2.10
N LEU A 142 -2.68 -23.86 1.92
CA LEU A 142 -1.37 -23.31 2.24
C LEU A 142 -1.07 -22.04 1.43
N ILE A 143 -1.48 -21.99 0.16
CA ILE A 143 -1.25 -20.83 -0.70
C ILE A 143 -2.10 -19.62 -0.27
N ASP A 144 -3.32 -19.85 0.19
CA ASP A 144 -4.20 -18.80 0.73
C ASP A 144 -3.59 -18.16 2.00
N ARG A 145 -3.08 -19.00 2.91
CA ARG A 145 -2.38 -18.53 4.12
C ARG A 145 -1.07 -17.82 3.80
N TRP A 146 -0.38 -18.24 2.74
CA TRP A 146 0.80 -17.56 2.25
C TRP A 146 0.47 -16.16 1.70
N LYS A 147 -0.62 -16.00 0.94
CA LYS A 147 -1.06 -14.68 0.46
C LYS A 147 -1.32 -13.71 1.63
N ILE A 148 -2.01 -14.17 2.68
CA ILE A 148 -2.19 -13.37 3.91
C ILE A 148 -0.83 -13.00 4.51
N THR A 149 0.06 -13.98 4.67
CA THR A 149 1.38 -13.77 5.28
C THR A 149 2.25 -12.81 4.46
N ASP A 150 2.21 -12.89 3.13
CA ASP A 150 2.93 -11.99 2.24
C ASP A 150 2.42 -10.55 2.36
N ASN A 151 1.11 -10.34 2.49
CA ASN A 151 0.55 -9.00 2.77
C ASN A 151 1.04 -8.44 4.10
N LEU A 152 1.00 -9.23 5.17
CA LEU A 152 1.52 -8.83 6.48
C LEU A 152 3.01 -8.46 6.38
N ARG A 153 3.81 -9.30 5.72
CA ARG A 153 5.24 -9.06 5.49
C ARG A 153 5.48 -7.78 4.68
N ARG A 154 4.73 -7.54 3.61
CA ARG A 154 4.84 -6.33 2.77
C ARG A 154 4.52 -5.07 3.57
N SER A 155 3.51 -5.11 4.43
CA SER A 155 3.13 -3.97 5.28
C SER A 155 4.27 -3.53 6.22
N LEU A 156 5.15 -4.46 6.61
CA LEU A 156 6.27 -4.22 7.52
C LEU A 156 7.51 -3.61 6.85
N LEU A 157 7.49 -3.37 5.54
CA LEU A 157 8.66 -2.86 4.81
C LEU A 157 9.19 -1.54 5.38
N ALA A 158 8.33 -0.54 5.56
CA ALA A 158 8.74 0.76 6.09
C ALA A 158 9.31 0.64 7.53
N PRO A 159 8.62 0.00 8.50
CA PRO A 159 9.18 -0.25 9.82
C PRO A 159 10.52 -1.00 9.79
N ALA A 160 10.64 -2.07 9.00
CA ALA A 160 11.85 -2.88 8.94
C ALA A 160 13.04 -2.10 8.38
N LEU A 161 12.82 -1.26 7.37
CA LEU A 161 13.86 -0.42 6.79
C LEU A 161 14.31 0.70 7.73
N LEU A 162 13.37 1.34 8.43
CA LEU A 162 13.74 2.33 9.44
C LEU A 162 14.58 1.69 10.55
N LEU A 163 14.16 0.52 11.05
CA LEU A 163 14.90 -0.23 12.05
C LEU A 163 16.28 -0.68 11.55
N LEU A 164 16.40 -1.10 10.29
CA LEU A 164 17.68 -1.47 9.67
C LEU A 164 18.64 -0.28 9.60
N LEU A 165 18.15 0.90 9.19
CA LEU A 165 18.95 2.12 9.16
C LEU A 165 19.41 2.51 10.56
N LEU A 166 18.49 2.55 11.54
CA LEU A 166 18.81 2.87 12.92
C LEU A 166 19.81 1.89 13.51
N ALA A 167 19.60 0.58 13.31
CA ALA A 167 20.51 -0.45 13.79
C ALA A 167 21.89 -0.32 13.12
N GLY A 168 21.91 -0.07 11.80
CA GLY A 168 23.12 0.16 11.00
C GLY A 168 23.94 1.38 11.43
N TRP A 169 23.28 2.41 11.96
CA TRP A 169 23.92 3.63 12.46
C TRP A 169 24.31 3.58 13.94
N THR A 170 23.92 2.53 14.68
CA THR A 170 24.07 2.53 16.15
C THR A 170 24.70 1.26 16.73
N ILE A 171 24.25 0.07 16.32
CA ILE A 171 24.56 -1.19 17.02
C ILE A 171 25.16 -2.26 16.11
N LEU A 172 24.87 -2.25 14.80
CA LEU A 172 25.36 -3.27 13.90
C LEU A 172 26.86 -3.10 13.66
N PRO A 173 27.61 -4.21 13.57
CA PRO A 173 29.05 -4.14 13.33
C PRO A 173 29.35 -3.63 11.91
N GLY A 174 30.56 -3.11 11.73
CA GLY A 174 31.06 -2.67 10.42
C GLY A 174 30.78 -1.19 10.14
N SER A 175 30.72 -0.84 8.85
CA SER A 175 30.55 0.56 8.43
C SER A 175 29.07 0.95 8.37
N PRO A 176 28.64 2.05 9.03
CA PRO A 176 27.29 2.61 8.88
C PRO A 176 26.91 2.89 7.42
N LEU A 177 27.90 3.20 6.57
CA LEU A 177 27.71 3.42 5.14
C LEU A 177 27.24 2.15 4.42
N ILE A 178 27.80 0.98 4.77
CA ILE A 178 27.41 -0.29 4.14
C ILE A 178 25.95 -0.61 4.45
N TRP A 179 25.54 -0.48 5.72
CA TRP A 179 24.15 -0.69 6.12
C TRP A 179 23.19 0.29 5.46
N THR A 180 23.60 1.56 5.35
CA THR A 180 22.84 2.58 4.62
C THR A 180 22.65 2.18 3.17
N LEU A 181 23.73 1.82 2.46
CA LEU A 181 23.67 1.40 1.06
C LEU A 181 22.80 0.14 0.88
N LEU A 182 22.95 -0.86 1.75
CA LEU A 182 22.11 -2.06 1.72
C LEU A 182 20.63 -1.69 1.85
N ALA A 183 20.27 -0.84 2.82
CA ALA A 183 18.90 -0.39 3.01
C ALA A 183 18.38 0.41 1.80
N SER A 184 19.19 1.30 1.23
CA SER A 184 18.84 2.11 0.05
C SER A 184 18.68 1.27 -1.23
N LEU A 185 19.38 0.14 -1.35
CA LEU A 185 19.47 -0.68 -2.56
C LEU A 185 18.51 -1.88 -2.58
N ILE A 186 17.77 -2.14 -1.51
CA ILE A 186 16.76 -3.23 -1.47
C ILE A 186 15.81 -3.30 -2.69
N PRO A 187 15.28 -2.19 -3.25
CA PRO A 187 14.38 -2.24 -4.41
C PRO A 187 15.12 -2.34 -5.74
N PHE A 188 16.46 -2.33 -5.73
CA PHE A 188 17.23 -2.54 -6.94
C PHE A 188 16.84 -3.87 -7.60
N PHE A 189 16.38 -4.87 -6.83
CA PHE A 189 15.83 -6.10 -7.36
C PHE A 189 14.57 -5.89 -8.24
N ALA A 190 13.63 -5.03 -7.81
CA ALA A 190 12.43 -4.70 -8.58
C ALA A 190 12.75 -3.86 -9.83
N ILE A 191 13.75 -2.98 -9.73
CA ILE A 191 14.26 -2.19 -10.85
C ILE A 191 14.97 -3.10 -11.86
N ALA A 192 15.80 -4.04 -11.38
CA ALA A 192 16.56 -4.97 -12.21
C ALA A 192 15.65 -5.94 -12.97
N THR A 193 14.62 -6.47 -12.32
CA THR A 193 13.61 -7.33 -12.98
C THR A 193 12.77 -6.55 -13.99
N GLY A 194 12.40 -5.29 -13.69
CA GLY A 194 11.75 -4.39 -14.65
C GLY A 194 12.63 -4.08 -15.86
N ALA A 195 13.92 -3.84 -15.65
CA ALA A 195 14.91 -3.62 -16.70
C ALA A 195 15.09 -4.87 -17.57
N LEU A 196 15.24 -6.04 -16.95
CA LEU A 196 15.39 -7.32 -17.63
C LEU A 196 14.16 -7.63 -18.50
N ALA A 197 12.96 -7.45 -17.96
CA ALA A 197 11.72 -7.62 -18.73
C ALA A 197 11.64 -6.64 -19.91
N GLY A 198 12.15 -5.41 -19.75
CA GLY A 198 12.28 -4.44 -20.83
C GLY A 198 13.26 -4.90 -21.92
N MET A 199 14.42 -5.45 -21.53
CA MET A 199 15.41 -6.01 -22.44
C MET A 199 14.87 -7.21 -23.22
N VAL A 200 14.18 -8.14 -22.56
CA VAL A 200 13.54 -9.29 -23.22
C VAL A 200 12.55 -8.84 -24.30
N ARG A 201 11.71 -7.84 -24.01
CA ARG A 201 10.81 -7.26 -25.03
C ARG A 201 11.54 -6.56 -26.17
N ALA A 202 12.71 -5.96 -25.91
CA ALA A 202 13.51 -5.33 -26.95
C ALA A 202 14.23 -6.35 -27.86
N LEU A 203 14.42 -7.58 -27.38
CA LEU A 203 14.96 -8.70 -28.17
C LEU A 203 13.88 -9.39 -29.02
N ASP A 204 12.59 -9.19 -28.69
CA ASP A 204 11.48 -9.66 -29.51
C ASP A 204 11.33 -8.77 -30.75
N SER A 205 11.67 -9.34 -31.91
CA SER A 205 11.69 -8.68 -33.23
C SER A 205 10.35 -8.09 -33.70
N THR A 206 9.25 -8.40 -33.01
CA THR A 206 7.90 -7.93 -33.34
C THR A 206 7.52 -6.61 -32.67
N THR A 207 8.29 -6.16 -31.68
CA THR A 207 8.01 -4.93 -30.91
C THR A 207 9.03 -3.83 -31.16
N HIS A 208 8.58 -2.70 -31.72
CA HIS A 208 9.39 -1.48 -31.77
C HIS A 208 9.49 -0.85 -30.37
N VAL A 209 10.55 -1.18 -29.64
CA VAL A 209 10.80 -0.64 -28.30
C VAL A 209 11.65 0.63 -28.40
N THR A 210 11.06 1.78 -28.06
CA THR A 210 11.79 3.06 -27.98
C THR A 210 12.59 3.15 -26.67
N TRP A 211 13.77 3.76 -26.66
CA TRP A 211 14.54 4.02 -25.42
C TRP A 211 13.71 4.72 -24.31
N ARG A 212 12.77 5.58 -24.69
CA ARG A 212 11.83 6.23 -23.77
C ARG A 212 10.91 5.24 -23.05
N SER A 213 10.46 4.15 -23.69
CA SER A 213 9.61 3.15 -23.06
C SER A 213 10.38 2.22 -22.12
N LEU A 214 11.70 2.12 -22.27
CA LEU A 214 12.60 1.43 -21.33
C LEU A 214 12.96 2.30 -20.12
N LEU A 215 13.26 3.59 -20.34
CA LEU A 215 13.73 4.50 -19.29
C LEU A 215 12.63 5.01 -18.37
N ARG A 216 11.40 5.19 -18.88
CA ARG A 216 10.28 5.70 -18.09
C ARG A 216 9.94 4.81 -16.89
N PRO A 217 9.78 3.48 -17.02
CA PRO A 217 9.64 2.57 -15.87
C PRO A 217 10.73 2.73 -14.81
N LEU A 218 11.99 2.81 -15.23
CA LEU A 218 13.13 2.91 -14.32
C LEU A 218 13.09 4.22 -13.55
N ARG A 219 12.86 5.34 -14.26
CA ARG A 219 12.70 6.65 -13.65
C ARG A 219 11.54 6.68 -12.66
N ASP A 220 10.38 6.18 -13.05
CA ASP A 220 9.18 6.24 -12.22
C ASP A 220 9.34 5.37 -10.97
N ASN A 221 9.97 4.19 -11.07
CA ASN A 221 10.32 3.35 -9.91
C ASN A 221 11.38 3.99 -9.00
N LEU A 222 12.42 4.62 -9.57
CA LEU A 222 13.41 5.36 -8.80
C LEU A 222 12.77 6.52 -8.04
N LEU A 223 11.91 7.31 -8.69
CA LEU A 223 11.19 8.41 -8.04
C LEU A 223 10.28 7.91 -6.91
N ARG A 224 9.49 6.85 -7.15
CA ARG A 224 8.65 6.23 -6.11
C ARG A 224 9.49 5.78 -4.92
N TRP A 225 10.64 5.16 -5.18
CA TRP A 225 11.54 4.71 -4.11
C TRP A 225 12.16 5.87 -3.35
N SER A 226 12.64 6.91 -4.03
CA SER A 226 13.17 8.10 -3.37
C SER A 226 12.11 8.78 -2.49
N LEU A 227 10.86 8.86 -2.96
CA LEU A 227 9.75 9.37 -2.17
C LEU A 227 9.43 8.47 -0.98
N PHE A 228 9.42 7.16 -1.16
CA PHE A 228 9.24 6.20 -0.07
C PHE A 228 10.31 6.35 1.02
N LEU A 229 11.59 6.49 0.64
CA LEU A 229 12.68 6.77 1.58
C LEU A 229 12.52 8.11 2.30
N ALA A 230 12.01 9.13 1.60
CA ALA A 230 11.74 10.44 2.18
C ALA A 230 10.59 10.39 3.20
N PHE A 231 9.57 9.58 2.95
CA PHE A 231 8.40 9.44 3.81
C PHE A 231 8.54 8.31 4.84
N LEU A 232 9.68 7.63 4.88
CA LEU A 232 9.91 6.43 5.67
C LEU A 232 9.48 6.54 7.16
N PRO A 233 9.81 7.63 7.91
CA PRO A 233 9.35 7.75 9.29
C PRO A 233 7.84 7.93 9.40
N HIS A 234 7.24 8.65 8.45
CA HIS A 234 5.80 8.87 8.42
C HIS A 234 5.05 7.57 8.11
N GLU A 235 5.44 6.86 7.05
CA GLU A 235 4.84 5.58 6.71
C GLU A 235 5.01 4.54 7.82
N THR A 236 6.17 4.54 8.50
CA THR A 236 6.41 3.67 9.66
C THR A 236 5.41 3.94 10.79
N LEU A 237 5.17 5.21 11.14
CA LEU A 237 4.21 5.56 12.19
C LEU A 237 2.77 5.18 11.81
N ILE A 238 2.38 5.46 10.57
CA ILE A 238 1.05 5.09 10.06
C ILE A 238 0.86 3.57 10.10
N THR A 239 1.86 2.80 9.67
CA THR A 239 1.83 1.34 9.74
C THR A 239 1.77 0.85 11.19
N PHE A 240 2.56 1.42 12.10
CA PHE A 240 2.49 1.02 13.52
C PHE A 240 1.15 1.35 14.16
N ASP A 241 0.54 2.51 13.87
CA ASP A 241 -0.82 2.81 14.34
C ASP A 241 -1.84 1.82 13.76
N ALA A 242 -1.77 1.54 12.45
CA ALA A 242 -2.65 0.56 11.80
C ALA A 242 -2.56 -0.82 12.47
N ILE A 243 -1.35 -1.33 12.64
CA ILE A 243 -1.08 -2.63 13.27
C ILE A 243 -1.52 -2.62 14.72
N GLY A 244 -1.03 -1.68 15.53
CA GLY A 244 -1.31 -1.62 16.97
C GLY A 244 -2.80 -1.47 17.27
N ARG A 245 -3.49 -0.58 16.55
CA ARG A 245 -4.94 -0.38 16.69
C ARG A 245 -5.72 -1.62 16.26
N THR A 246 -5.24 -2.36 15.26
CA THR A 246 -5.86 -3.62 14.82
C THR A 246 -5.64 -4.74 15.82
N LEU A 247 -4.43 -4.93 16.32
CA LEU A 247 -4.12 -5.93 17.34
C LEU A 247 -4.89 -5.66 18.64
N ALA A 248 -4.98 -4.41 19.09
CA ALA A 248 -5.78 -4.04 20.26
C ALA A 248 -7.28 -4.34 20.06
N ARG A 249 -7.79 -4.21 18.83
CA ARG A 249 -9.18 -4.53 18.50
C ARG A 249 -9.43 -6.03 18.34
N LEU A 250 -8.49 -6.76 17.78
CA LEU A 250 -8.59 -8.20 17.61
C LEU A 250 -8.42 -8.98 18.90
N LEU A 251 -7.48 -8.58 19.76
CA LEU A 251 -7.02 -9.39 20.89
C LEU A 251 -7.61 -8.94 22.23
N VAL A 252 -8.00 -7.67 22.36
CA VAL A 252 -8.41 -7.08 23.65
C VAL A 252 -9.84 -6.56 23.60
N THR A 253 -10.11 -5.59 22.73
CA THR A 253 -11.37 -4.83 22.82
C THR A 253 -12.54 -5.44 22.06
N HIS A 254 -12.29 -6.13 20.95
CA HIS A 254 -13.31 -6.69 20.04
C HIS A 254 -14.39 -5.69 19.61
N ARG A 255 -14.09 -4.39 19.61
CA ARG A 255 -15.02 -3.29 19.28
C ARG A 255 -14.50 -2.46 18.11
N ASN A 256 -15.41 -1.83 17.37
CA ASN A 256 -15.08 -0.90 16.28
C ASN A 256 -14.17 -1.52 15.19
N MET A 257 -14.28 -2.82 14.93
CA MET A 257 -13.46 -3.53 13.94
C MET A 257 -13.57 -2.91 12.55
N LEU A 258 -14.78 -2.47 12.18
CA LEU A 258 -15.09 -1.86 10.89
C LEU A 258 -14.95 -0.34 10.87
N GLN A 259 -14.38 0.30 11.90
CA GLN A 259 -14.23 1.76 11.84
C GLN A 259 -13.12 2.11 10.85
N TRP A 260 -13.42 2.87 9.80
CA TRP A 260 -12.46 3.42 8.83
C TRP A 260 -12.93 4.77 8.29
N THR A 261 -12.00 5.53 7.69
CA THR A 261 -12.30 6.80 7.05
C THR A 261 -12.47 6.58 5.55
N THR A 262 -13.64 6.91 4.99
CA THR A 262 -13.87 6.78 3.55
C THR A 262 -12.98 7.68 2.72
N ALA A 263 -12.67 7.29 1.47
CA ALA A 263 -11.89 8.16 0.57
C ALA A 263 -12.59 9.52 0.40
N ALA A 264 -13.92 9.53 0.26
CA ALA A 264 -14.72 10.74 0.23
C ALA A 264 -14.66 11.54 1.54
N ASN A 265 -14.65 10.87 2.71
CA ASN A 265 -14.50 11.54 4.00
C ASN A 265 -13.07 12.06 4.23
N ALA A 266 -12.05 11.36 3.73
CA ALA A 266 -10.67 11.82 3.74
C ALA A 266 -10.52 13.06 2.86
N VAL A 267 -11.12 13.09 1.68
CA VAL A 267 -11.19 14.30 0.84
C VAL A 267 -11.91 15.44 1.57
N ARG A 268 -12.99 15.17 2.31
CA ARG A 268 -13.65 16.19 3.14
C ARG A 268 -12.77 16.70 4.30
N LEU A 269 -11.98 15.80 4.92
CA LEU A 269 -11.09 16.11 6.04
C LEU A 269 -9.81 16.84 5.63
N PHE A 270 -9.26 16.52 4.46
CA PHE A 270 -7.98 17.05 3.98
C PHE A 270 -8.12 18.08 2.85
N GLY A 271 -9.33 18.24 2.31
CA GLY A 271 -9.61 19.01 1.10
C GLY A 271 -9.34 18.20 -0.17
N GLU A 272 -9.92 18.62 -1.29
CA GLU A 272 -9.56 18.08 -2.63
C GLU A 272 -8.12 18.43 -3.01
N ASN A 273 -7.62 19.55 -2.50
CA ASN A 273 -6.28 20.06 -2.74
C ASN A 273 -5.48 20.03 -1.44
N ALA A 274 -4.28 19.44 -1.49
CA ALA A 274 -3.37 19.45 -0.36
C ALA A 274 -2.94 20.89 -0.02
N THR A 275 -3.01 21.26 1.26
CA THR A 275 -2.47 22.53 1.76
C THR A 275 -1.20 22.30 2.57
N ALA A 276 -0.31 23.28 2.60
CA ALA A 276 0.94 23.20 3.38
C ALA A 276 0.65 22.95 4.87
N GLY A 277 -0.34 23.65 5.42
CA GLY A 277 -0.73 23.53 6.82
C GLY A 277 -1.26 22.14 7.16
N THR A 278 -2.21 21.60 6.38
CA THR A 278 -2.74 20.25 6.62
C THR A 278 -1.69 19.16 6.44
N THR A 279 -0.81 19.29 5.46
CA THR A 279 0.31 18.34 5.26
C THR A 279 1.26 18.36 6.43
N LEU A 280 1.63 19.55 6.92
CA LEU A 280 2.50 19.69 8.08
C LEU A 280 1.85 19.11 9.33
N THR A 281 0.57 19.40 9.62
CA THR A 281 -0.08 18.89 10.83
C THR A 281 -0.20 17.37 10.84
N GLN A 282 -0.49 16.75 9.68
CA GLN A 282 -0.57 15.29 9.57
C GLN A 282 0.80 14.61 9.68
N MET A 283 1.86 15.24 9.18
CA MET A 283 3.23 14.70 9.22
C MET A 283 4.04 15.17 10.45
N LEU A 284 3.48 16.02 11.30
CA LEU A 284 4.15 16.55 12.49
C LEU A 284 4.66 15.45 13.43
N PRO A 285 3.89 14.38 13.74
CA PRO A 285 4.38 13.31 14.60
C PRO A 285 5.68 12.66 14.07
N SER A 286 5.78 12.44 12.75
CA SER A 286 7.01 11.91 12.14
C SER A 286 8.17 12.90 12.20
N LEU A 287 7.91 14.20 12.05
CA LEU A 287 8.96 15.22 12.14
C LEU A 287 9.53 15.33 13.57
N LEU A 288 8.67 15.17 14.58
CA LEU A 288 9.08 15.20 16.00
C LEU A 288 9.96 13.99 16.39
N LEU A 289 9.93 12.89 15.63
CA LEU A 289 10.83 11.74 15.86
C LEU A 289 12.27 11.97 15.38
N ILE A 290 12.49 12.92 14.47
CA ILE A 290 13.78 13.09 13.82
C ILE A 290 14.87 13.58 14.78
N PRO A 291 14.65 14.62 15.63
CA PRO A 291 15.68 15.06 16.56
C PRO A 291 16.09 13.99 17.59
N PRO A 292 15.17 13.23 18.22
CA PRO A 292 15.52 12.09 19.07
C PRO A 292 16.34 11.03 18.34
N ILE A 293 16.01 10.72 17.08
CA ILE A 293 16.78 9.77 16.26
C ILE A 293 18.21 10.29 16.03
N ALA A 294 18.36 11.54 15.61
CA ALA A 294 19.68 12.14 15.37
C ALA A 294 20.52 12.19 16.65
N LEU A 295 19.89 12.53 17.78
CA LEU A 295 20.54 12.50 19.09
C LEU A 295 20.98 11.09 19.47
N LEU A 296 20.12 10.08 19.31
CA LEU A 296 20.44 8.69 19.59
C LEU A 296 21.65 8.20 18.78
N VAL A 297 21.67 8.50 17.47
CA VAL A 297 22.81 8.18 16.60
C VAL A 297 24.07 8.89 17.10
N GLY A 298 24.00 10.19 17.42
CA GLY A 298 25.16 10.94 17.91
C GLY A 298 25.71 10.46 19.24
N LEU A 299 24.85 9.98 20.14
CA LEU A 299 25.24 9.44 21.45
C LEU A 299 25.86 8.03 21.35
N LEU A 300 25.39 7.19 20.42
CA LEU A 300 25.86 5.81 20.27
C LEU A 300 27.04 5.68 19.31
N ASP A 301 27.00 6.36 18.16
CA ASP A 301 28.10 6.43 17.21
C ASP A 301 28.10 7.76 16.43
N TRP A 302 28.81 8.76 16.96
CA TRP A 302 28.94 10.07 16.32
C TRP A 302 29.54 10.01 14.89
N ARG A 303 30.29 8.94 14.55
CA ARG A 303 30.88 8.77 13.21
C ARG A 303 29.83 8.39 12.17
N ALA A 304 28.67 7.87 12.60
CA ALA A 304 27.55 7.59 11.74
C ALA A 304 26.76 8.85 11.36
N LEU A 305 26.91 9.97 12.08
CA LEU A 305 26.16 11.20 11.83
C LEU A 305 26.30 11.73 10.40
N PRO A 306 27.50 11.82 9.79
CA PRO A 306 27.62 12.26 8.39
C PRO A 306 26.91 11.34 7.40
N VAL A 307 26.83 10.04 7.71
CA VAL A 307 26.16 9.04 6.87
C VAL A 307 24.63 9.10 7.05
N ALA A 308 24.15 9.36 8.26
CA ALA A 308 22.74 9.51 8.57
C ALA A 308 22.17 10.89 8.15
N ALA A 309 23.01 11.93 8.09
CA ALA A 309 22.60 13.30 7.82
C ALA A 309 21.76 13.48 6.54
N PRO A 310 22.08 12.86 5.38
CA PRO A 310 21.23 12.94 4.19
C PRO A 310 19.81 12.45 4.42
N TYR A 311 19.64 11.37 5.18
CA TYR A 311 18.32 10.84 5.55
C TYR A 311 17.59 11.75 6.52
N VAL A 312 18.29 12.26 7.55
CA VAL A 312 17.72 13.21 8.51
C VAL A 312 17.20 14.46 7.81
N VAL A 313 18.01 15.04 6.90
CA VAL A 313 17.60 16.20 6.10
C VAL A 313 16.41 15.86 5.21
N LEU A 314 16.46 14.70 4.53
CA LEU A 314 15.36 14.24 3.68
C LEU A 314 14.05 14.09 4.47
N TRP A 315 14.11 13.52 5.67
CA TRP A 315 12.95 13.36 6.55
C TRP A 315 12.42 14.68 7.09
N LEU A 316 13.29 15.66 7.38
CA LEU A 316 12.86 17.00 7.79
C LEU A 316 12.10 17.72 6.64
N LEU A 317 12.54 17.50 5.41
CA LEU A 317 11.91 18.03 4.21
C LEU A 317 10.67 17.24 3.76
N ALA A 318 10.36 16.09 4.39
CA ALA A 318 9.31 15.19 3.95
C ALA A 318 7.94 15.88 3.81
N SER A 319 7.57 16.74 4.77
CA SER A 319 6.30 17.46 4.72
C SER A 319 6.22 18.45 3.55
N GLN A 320 7.34 19.14 3.26
CA GLN A 320 7.44 20.01 2.09
C GLN A 320 7.37 19.15 0.82
N ILE A 321 8.17 18.09 0.69
CA ILE A 321 8.15 17.21 -0.48
C ILE A 321 6.73 16.70 -0.73
N ALA A 322 6.05 16.17 0.29
CA ALA A 322 4.67 15.68 0.20
C ALA A 322 3.69 16.76 -0.28
N PHE A 323 3.80 17.99 0.24
CA PHE A 323 2.98 19.10 -0.22
C PHE A 323 3.26 19.46 -1.68
N TRP A 324 4.53 19.61 -2.06
CA TRP A 324 4.93 20.04 -3.40
C TRP A 324 4.52 19.04 -4.48
N ILE A 325 4.70 17.73 -4.25
CA ILE A 325 4.26 16.71 -5.21
C ILE A 325 2.73 16.65 -5.32
N SER A 326 2.03 17.01 -4.25
CA SER A 326 0.57 16.97 -4.15
C SER A 326 -0.12 18.21 -4.73
N ARG A 327 0.63 19.24 -5.13
CA ARG A 327 0.05 20.44 -5.73
C ARG A 327 -0.57 20.14 -7.09
N PRO A 328 -1.73 20.75 -7.40
CA PRO A 328 -2.32 20.63 -8.73
C PRO A 328 -1.34 21.16 -9.79
N THR A 329 -1.09 20.36 -10.83
CA THR A 329 -0.43 20.85 -12.03
C THR A 329 -1.48 21.61 -12.84
N ILE A 330 -1.38 22.93 -12.87
CA ILE A 330 -2.23 23.78 -13.70
C ILE A 330 -2.05 23.34 -15.16
N HIS A 331 -3.04 22.62 -15.70
CA HIS A 331 -3.18 22.52 -17.15
C HIS A 331 -3.79 23.85 -17.60
N ILE A 332 -2.98 24.70 -18.21
CA ILE A 332 -3.50 25.73 -19.11
C ILE A 332 -3.98 24.97 -20.36
N GLY A 333 -5.16 24.36 -20.26
CA GLY A 333 -5.88 23.80 -21.39
C GLY A 333 -6.86 24.86 -21.89
N ASP A 334 -6.54 25.44 -23.04
CA ASP A 334 -7.41 26.22 -23.93
C ASP A 334 -8.45 27.13 -23.28
N ALA A 335 -8.12 28.42 -23.23
CA ALA A 335 -9.13 29.48 -23.34
C ALA A 335 -9.82 29.38 -24.72
N GLY A 336 -10.67 28.36 -24.90
CA GLY A 336 -11.44 28.09 -26.10
C GLY A 336 -12.87 28.59 -25.95
N THR A 337 -13.12 29.78 -26.51
CA THR A 337 -14.41 30.23 -27.03
C THR A 337 -15.63 30.15 -26.10
N ALA A 338 -15.80 31.18 -25.29
CA ALA A 338 -17.14 31.60 -24.87
C ALA A 338 -17.91 32.12 -26.10
N THR A 339 -18.62 31.24 -26.80
CA THR A 339 -19.68 31.66 -27.72
C THR A 339 -20.84 32.20 -26.90
N LEU A 340 -20.86 33.52 -26.71
CA LEU A 340 -22.08 34.26 -26.41
C LEU A 340 -23.04 34.07 -27.59
N LYS A 341 -24.14 33.33 -27.37
CA LYS A 341 -25.33 33.45 -28.23
C LYS A 341 -26.03 34.76 -27.86
N PRO A 342 -26.24 35.71 -28.79
CA PRO A 342 -27.30 36.68 -28.63
C PRO A 342 -28.65 36.00 -28.91
N ALA A 343 -29.69 36.56 -28.30
CA ALA A 343 -31.09 36.14 -28.37
C ALA A 343 -31.67 36.23 -29.79
#